data_AF-A0A2T2V8W9-F1
#
_entry.id   AF-A0A2T2V8W9-F1
#
_cell.length_a   1.000
_cell.length_b   1.000
_cell.length_c   1.000
_cell.angle_alpha   90.00
_cell.angle_beta   90.00
_cell.angle_gamma   90.00
#
_symmetry.space_group_name_H-M   'P 1'
#
loop_
_entity.id
_entity.type
_entity.pdbx_description
1 polymer ?
#
loop_
_entity_poly.entity_id
_entity_poly.type
_entity_poly.pdbx_seq_one_letter_code
_entity_poly.pdbx_strand_id
1 'polypeptide(L)'
;MPTIDVTSSIDAPAGTIYNWHSRPGAFERLVPPWVPVRLESFEGVEEGDRTVLRIGLGSLSLRWVAEHYDVEPGRQFCDRQVQGPFPHWEHTHQFDPADEEGATLTDRIEYEPPGGALGQQVVPWLEDELRRQFTYRHRVTRRDLSLHRRYNPDDRSLTIAVSGTSGLLGSQLVPFLTTGGHTVKHLTRSGPTSDDEILWDPRTDRVEAEKLEGVDAVIHLAGENVFGPWTPAKKQRIYSSRADGTRLLAEALADLDDPPEVLVSSSAVGYYGDHGTDRITEESEPRNAGFLNEVCEAWEAAAEPAARAGIRTVQMRTGIILTPAGGALRLMLPVFWLGLGGRVGERNQYFPWITLDDVVGGFYHALWTDDLEGPVNLTAPTPVTMEAYSQTLADVLHRPAVLNVPSSLVRTVGGEMADEMILASVRAVPERLQETGYDFGYGTLENGLRHVLGAPAQTSGEAERRQHGQSLAGAFRSHRAGDVPGHLENSALHTGSRAEQPRRRLRRRQQRCLLSGAASGQSGRPSRKRAPKTWPPCGFDRTRAVSHWPCGAECSGRASRSTSQPS
;
A
#
# COMPACT_ATOMS: atom_id res chain seq x y z
N MET A 1 15.82 -32.58 -8.57
CA MET A 1 14.39 -32.64 -8.13
C MET A 1 13.56 -31.90 -9.19
N PRO A 2 12.30 -31.45 -8.98
CA PRO A 2 11.79 -30.30 -9.72
C PRO A 2 12.74 -29.09 -9.59
N THR A 3 12.79 -28.29 -10.64
CA THR A 3 13.61 -27.08 -10.72
C THR A 3 12.82 -25.96 -11.40
N ILE A 4 12.89 -24.76 -10.83
CA ILE A 4 12.26 -23.55 -11.37
C ILE A 4 13.35 -22.51 -11.57
N ASP A 5 13.63 -22.17 -12.83
CA ASP A 5 14.39 -20.96 -13.17
C ASP A 5 13.40 -19.80 -13.46
N VAL A 6 13.64 -18.63 -12.88
CA VAL A 6 12.97 -17.36 -13.19
C VAL A 6 14.04 -16.32 -13.47
N THR A 7 13.99 -15.66 -14.62
CA THR A 7 15.06 -14.76 -15.10
C THR A 7 14.51 -13.39 -15.47
N SER A 8 15.30 -12.33 -15.30
CA SER A 8 14.94 -10.96 -15.68
C SER A 8 16.15 -10.06 -15.87
N SER A 9 16.14 -9.26 -16.94
CA SER A 9 17.01 -8.08 -17.05
C SER A 9 16.57 -6.98 -16.07
N ILE A 10 17.56 -6.34 -15.46
CA ILE A 10 17.49 -5.23 -14.50
C ILE A 10 18.47 -4.15 -15.00
N ASP A 11 18.03 -2.89 -15.00
CA ASP A 11 18.83 -1.72 -15.41
C ASP A 11 19.69 -1.20 -14.24
N ALA A 12 20.53 -2.09 -13.72
CA ALA A 12 21.53 -1.81 -12.70
C ALA A 12 22.70 -2.82 -12.82
N PRO A 13 23.95 -2.44 -12.47
CA PRO A 13 25.08 -3.36 -12.49
C PRO A 13 24.89 -4.53 -11.52
N ALA A 14 25.42 -5.71 -11.86
CA ALA A 14 25.30 -6.92 -11.05
C ALA A 14 25.71 -6.74 -9.58
N GLY A 15 26.78 -5.98 -9.32
CA GLY A 15 27.22 -5.63 -7.97
C GLY A 15 26.20 -4.79 -7.20
N THR A 16 25.52 -3.85 -7.87
CA THR A 16 24.46 -3.03 -7.27
C THR A 16 23.23 -3.88 -6.93
N ILE A 17 22.85 -4.84 -7.79
CA ILE A 17 21.73 -5.76 -7.51
C ILE A 17 22.07 -6.67 -6.32
N TYR A 18 23.29 -7.23 -6.27
CA TYR A 18 23.77 -8.02 -5.14
C TYR A 18 23.77 -7.19 -3.84
N ASN A 19 24.33 -5.98 -3.87
CA ASN A 19 24.39 -5.08 -2.70
C ASN A 19 23.00 -4.65 -2.21
N TRP A 20 22.01 -4.56 -3.10
CA TRP A 20 20.63 -4.31 -2.71
C TRP A 20 20.02 -5.52 -1.98
N HIS A 21 20.33 -6.75 -2.41
CA HIS A 21 19.90 -7.99 -1.74
C HIS A 21 20.61 -8.24 -0.40
N SER A 22 21.86 -7.81 -0.25
CA SER A 22 22.64 -7.99 0.99
C SER A 22 22.29 -6.97 2.09
N ARG A 23 21.56 -5.90 1.77
CA ARG A 23 21.20 -4.84 2.73
C ARG A 23 19.99 -5.24 3.61
N PRO A 24 19.96 -4.84 4.89
CA PRO A 24 18.78 -4.99 5.74
C PRO A 24 17.52 -4.43 5.06
N GLY A 25 16.38 -5.14 5.17
CA GLY A 25 15.13 -4.78 4.52
C GLY A 25 14.90 -5.42 3.14
N ALA A 26 15.94 -5.97 2.49
CA ALA A 26 15.77 -6.62 1.18
C ALA A 26 14.74 -7.75 1.25
N PHE A 27 14.83 -8.59 2.28
CA PHE A 27 13.87 -9.66 2.50
C PHE A 27 12.43 -9.13 2.63
N GLU A 28 12.19 -8.10 3.45
CA GLU A 28 10.86 -7.53 3.67
C GLU A 28 10.26 -6.84 2.43
N ARG A 29 11.08 -6.29 1.52
CA ARG A 29 10.62 -5.83 0.20
C ARG A 29 10.29 -6.99 -0.74
N LEU A 30 11.01 -8.09 -0.65
CA LEU A 30 10.83 -9.27 -1.51
C LEU A 30 9.65 -10.16 -1.09
N VAL A 31 9.16 -10.10 0.16
CA VAL A 31 7.98 -10.86 0.62
C VAL A 31 6.73 -10.46 -0.16
N PRO A 32 6.11 -11.37 -0.96
CA PRO A 32 4.94 -11.01 -1.74
C PRO A 32 3.71 -10.84 -0.84
N PRO A 33 2.93 -9.74 -0.95
CA PRO A 33 2.00 -9.30 0.09
C PRO A 33 0.76 -10.18 0.32
N TRP A 34 0.56 -11.22 -0.49
CA TRP A 34 -0.46 -12.26 -0.27
C TRP A 34 0.05 -13.47 0.52
N VAL A 35 1.36 -13.59 0.74
CA VAL A 35 1.97 -14.71 1.47
C VAL A 35 2.12 -14.31 2.95
N PRO A 36 1.59 -15.08 3.91
CA PRO A 36 1.72 -14.76 5.33
C PRO A 36 3.11 -15.16 5.85
N VAL A 37 4.14 -14.40 5.51
CA VAL A 37 5.52 -14.54 6.00
C VAL A 37 5.85 -13.38 6.94
N ARG A 38 6.64 -13.66 7.98
CA ARG A 38 7.29 -12.68 8.83
C ARG A 38 8.75 -13.08 9.06
N LEU A 39 9.66 -12.13 8.95
CA LEU A 39 11.05 -12.26 9.39
C LEU A 39 11.12 -12.31 10.93
N GLU A 40 11.91 -13.24 11.47
CA GLU A 40 12.28 -13.30 12.90
C GLU A 40 13.70 -12.80 13.13
N SER A 41 14.64 -13.18 12.26
CA SER A 41 16.02 -12.65 12.20
C SER A 41 16.61 -12.80 10.80
N PHE A 42 17.51 -11.89 10.46
CA PHE A 42 18.36 -11.90 9.26
C PHE A 42 19.76 -11.54 9.74
N GLU A 43 20.72 -12.44 9.56
CA GLU A 43 22.10 -12.25 10.03
C GLU A 43 22.95 -11.48 8.99
N GLY A 44 22.68 -11.72 7.70
CA GLY A 44 23.35 -11.11 6.55
C GLY A 44 23.17 -12.02 5.33
N VAL A 45 24.12 -11.99 4.39
CA VAL A 45 24.24 -12.94 3.27
C VAL A 45 25.68 -13.47 3.12
N GLU A 46 26.48 -13.44 4.18
CA GLU A 46 27.81 -14.03 4.22
C GLU A 46 27.73 -15.57 4.36
N GLU A 47 28.85 -16.27 4.09
CA GLU A 47 28.91 -17.73 4.08
C GLU A 47 28.58 -18.32 5.47
N GLY A 48 27.39 -18.91 5.61
CA GLY A 48 26.87 -19.49 6.84
C GLY A 48 25.87 -18.61 7.62
N ASP A 49 25.61 -17.37 7.19
CA ASP A 49 24.58 -16.50 7.78
C ASP A 49 23.19 -17.14 7.67
N ARG A 50 22.31 -16.88 8.64
CA ARG A 50 20.95 -17.45 8.64
C ARG A 50 19.82 -16.43 8.60
N THR A 51 18.79 -16.85 7.87
CA THR A 51 17.50 -16.16 7.78
C THR A 51 16.44 -17.02 8.45
N VAL A 52 15.83 -16.50 9.52
CA VAL A 52 14.79 -17.19 10.28
C VAL A 52 13.43 -16.58 9.96
N LEU A 53 12.54 -17.40 9.42
CA LEU A 53 11.21 -17.00 8.95
C LEU A 53 10.10 -17.71 9.73
N ARG A 54 9.00 -17.00 9.93
CA ARG A 54 7.73 -17.55 10.42
C ARG A 54 6.69 -17.46 9.30
N ILE A 55 6.22 -18.61 8.83
CA ILE A 55 5.30 -18.73 7.70
C ILE A 55 3.97 -19.29 8.17
N GLY A 56 2.85 -18.68 7.78
CA GLY A 56 1.49 -19.09 8.14
C GLY A 56 0.83 -18.15 9.15
N LEU A 57 -0.39 -18.48 9.54
CA LEU A 57 -1.26 -17.60 10.35
C LEU A 57 -1.36 -18.06 11.80
N GLY A 58 -0.96 -17.18 12.73
CA GLY A 58 -1.17 -17.37 14.16
C GLY A 58 -0.48 -18.62 14.72
N SER A 59 -1.21 -19.42 15.49
CA SER A 59 -0.71 -20.67 16.09
C SER A 59 -0.45 -21.80 15.10
N LEU A 60 -0.84 -21.66 13.83
CA LEU A 60 -0.50 -22.59 12.76
C LEU A 60 0.76 -22.17 11.97
N SER A 61 1.55 -21.22 12.51
CA SER A 61 2.79 -20.78 11.87
C SER A 61 3.90 -21.82 11.99
N LEU A 62 4.53 -22.18 10.87
CA LEU A 62 5.77 -22.95 10.82
C LEU A 62 6.98 -22.02 10.92
N ARG A 63 8.05 -22.49 11.57
CA ARG A 63 9.37 -21.84 11.56
C ARG A 63 10.22 -22.47 10.45
N TRP A 64 10.76 -21.63 9.59
CA TRP A 64 11.74 -21.97 8.55
C TRP A 64 13.07 -21.31 8.92
N VAL A 65 14.18 -22.04 8.78
CA VAL A 65 15.55 -21.52 8.89
C VAL A 65 16.25 -21.80 7.58
N ALA A 66 16.62 -20.75 6.87
CA ALA A 66 17.52 -20.80 5.73
C ALA A 66 18.95 -20.44 6.17
N GLU A 67 19.92 -20.92 5.43
CA GLU A 67 21.35 -20.70 5.64
C GLU A 67 21.98 -20.38 4.28
N HIS A 68 22.70 -19.25 4.20
CA HIS A 68 23.37 -18.82 2.98
C HIS A 68 24.68 -19.58 2.80
N TYR A 69 25.01 -19.96 1.57
CA TYR A 69 26.25 -20.64 1.18
C TYR A 69 26.59 -20.36 -0.28
N ASP A 70 27.78 -20.77 -0.72
CA ASP A 70 28.28 -20.57 -2.10
C ASP A 70 28.27 -19.08 -2.50
N VAL A 71 28.67 -18.22 -1.55
CA VAL A 71 28.57 -16.76 -1.67
C VAL A 71 29.73 -16.20 -2.51
N GLU A 72 29.42 -15.65 -3.68
CA GLU A 72 30.34 -14.87 -4.50
C GLU A 72 29.89 -13.39 -4.54
N PRO A 73 30.56 -12.48 -3.79
CA PRO A 73 30.16 -11.08 -3.73
C PRO A 73 30.06 -10.39 -5.11
N GLY A 74 28.88 -9.85 -5.41
CA GLY A 74 28.59 -9.22 -6.70
C GLY A 74 28.35 -10.19 -7.87
N ARG A 75 28.19 -11.50 -7.59
CA ARG A 75 27.91 -12.58 -8.56
C ARG A 75 26.74 -13.48 -8.13
N GLN A 76 26.78 -14.07 -6.93
CA GLN A 76 25.74 -15.01 -6.47
C GLN A 76 25.71 -15.22 -4.94
N PHE A 77 24.62 -15.80 -4.45
CA PHE A 77 24.55 -16.52 -3.17
C PHE A 77 23.46 -17.59 -3.24
N CYS A 78 23.54 -18.64 -2.41
CA CYS A 78 22.57 -19.74 -2.38
C CYS A 78 21.94 -19.91 -0.98
N ASP A 79 20.62 -20.09 -0.92
CA ASP A 79 19.85 -20.30 0.31
C ASP A 79 19.45 -21.78 0.44
N ARG A 80 19.97 -22.51 1.44
CA ARG A 80 19.50 -23.87 1.77
C ARG A 80 18.59 -23.91 2.99
N GLN A 81 17.53 -24.70 2.93
CA GLN A 81 16.58 -24.85 4.04
C GLN A 81 17.09 -25.86 5.09
N VAL A 82 17.67 -25.36 6.20
CA VAL A 82 18.09 -26.15 7.37
C VAL A 82 16.89 -26.68 8.18
N GLN A 83 15.81 -25.89 8.26
CA GLN A 83 14.53 -26.27 8.87
C GLN A 83 13.40 -25.67 8.05
N GLY A 84 12.32 -26.40 7.76
CA GLY A 84 11.17 -25.80 7.06
C GLY A 84 10.15 -26.82 6.56
N PRO A 85 9.26 -26.43 5.63
CA PRO A 85 8.18 -27.27 5.13
C PRO A 85 8.62 -28.31 4.09
N PHE A 86 9.73 -28.11 3.39
CA PHE A 86 10.18 -28.98 2.29
C PHE A 86 11.14 -30.07 2.81
N PRO A 87 11.12 -31.30 2.26
CA PRO A 87 12.17 -32.29 2.49
C PRO A 87 13.56 -31.82 2.01
N HIS A 88 13.58 -31.04 0.93
CA HIS A 88 14.75 -30.34 0.41
C HIS A 88 14.30 -29.03 -0.27
N TRP A 89 15.08 -27.97 -0.07
CA TRP A 89 14.95 -26.69 -0.77
C TRP A 89 16.34 -26.02 -0.81
N GLU A 90 16.78 -25.69 -2.01
CA GLU A 90 17.94 -24.85 -2.32
C GLU A 90 17.49 -23.78 -3.34
N HIS A 91 17.89 -22.53 -3.12
CA HIS A 91 17.56 -21.40 -4.01
C HIS A 91 18.81 -20.56 -4.27
N THR A 92 19.32 -20.60 -5.50
CA THR A 92 20.42 -19.75 -5.99
C THR A 92 19.89 -18.42 -6.49
N HIS A 93 20.45 -17.34 -5.95
CA HIS A 93 20.38 -15.97 -6.47
C HIS A 93 21.61 -15.70 -7.35
N GLN A 94 21.43 -15.47 -8.66
CA GLN A 94 22.53 -15.20 -9.60
C GLN A 94 22.38 -13.83 -10.30
N PHE A 95 23.49 -13.09 -10.41
CA PHE A 95 23.58 -11.72 -10.90
C PHE A 95 24.60 -11.63 -12.06
N ASP A 96 24.19 -11.98 -13.27
CA ASP A 96 25.06 -11.99 -14.46
C ASP A 96 25.08 -10.62 -15.17
N PRO A 97 26.24 -9.96 -15.37
CA PRO A 97 26.30 -8.74 -16.18
C PRO A 97 25.83 -8.98 -17.62
N ALA A 98 24.99 -8.08 -18.13
CA ALA A 98 24.69 -8.01 -19.55
C ALA A 98 25.66 -7.03 -20.24
N ASP A 99 25.94 -5.91 -19.59
CA ASP A 99 26.90 -4.88 -19.97
C ASP A 99 27.43 -4.15 -18.70
N GLU A 100 27.87 -2.89 -18.82
CA GLU A 100 28.39 -2.10 -17.69
C GLU A 100 27.29 -1.45 -16.82
N GLU A 101 26.10 -1.23 -17.37
CA GLU A 101 24.97 -0.58 -16.68
C GLU A 101 23.86 -1.56 -16.28
N GLY A 102 23.69 -2.66 -17.03
CA GLY A 102 22.62 -3.64 -16.86
C GLY A 102 23.10 -5.06 -16.55
N ALA A 103 22.27 -5.80 -15.83
CA ALA A 103 22.51 -7.20 -15.48
C ALA A 103 21.23 -8.05 -15.51
N THR A 104 21.41 -9.36 -15.47
CA THR A 104 20.38 -10.38 -15.43
C THR A 104 20.31 -10.97 -14.04
N LEU A 105 19.17 -10.81 -13.37
CA LEU A 105 18.82 -11.54 -12.17
C LEU A 105 18.19 -12.88 -12.58
N THR A 106 18.76 -13.99 -12.11
CA THR A 106 18.16 -15.32 -12.19
C THR A 106 17.97 -15.89 -10.77
N ASP A 107 16.72 -16.20 -10.44
CA ASP A 107 16.34 -16.99 -9.29
C ASP A 107 16.14 -18.45 -9.75
N ARG A 108 17.00 -19.35 -9.27
CA ARG A 108 16.93 -20.80 -9.54
C ARG A 108 16.58 -21.55 -8.25
N ILE A 109 15.48 -22.30 -8.27
CA ILE A 109 14.96 -23.01 -7.09
C ILE A 109 14.91 -24.51 -7.38
N GLU A 110 15.63 -25.31 -6.59
CA GLU A 110 15.58 -26.77 -6.58
C GLU A 110 14.92 -27.25 -5.28
N TYR A 111 13.83 -28.02 -5.39
CA TYR A 111 13.02 -28.38 -4.21
C TYR A 111 12.33 -29.74 -4.36
N GLU A 112 12.11 -30.44 -3.25
CA GLU A 112 11.24 -31.61 -3.20
C GLU A 112 9.86 -31.22 -2.64
N PRO A 113 8.72 -31.59 -3.28
CA PRO A 113 7.39 -31.22 -2.78
C PRO A 113 7.03 -31.96 -1.47
N PRO A 114 6.46 -31.27 -0.47
CA PRO A 114 6.05 -31.90 0.78
C PRO A 114 4.89 -32.89 0.59
N GLY A 115 4.87 -33.95 1.39
CA GLY A 115 3.82 -34.99 1.32
C GLY A 115 4.08 -36.12 0.32
N GLY A 116 5.29 -36.22 -0.23
CA GLY A 116 5.73 -37.35 -1.05
C GLY A 116 4.86 -37.58 -2.29
N ALA A 117 4.37 -38.81 -2.48
CA ALA A 117 3.55 -39.17 -3.64
C ALA A 117 2.22 -38.39 -3.78
N LEU A 118 1.69 -37.82 -2.67
CA LEU A 118 0.56 -36.89 -2.74
C LEU A 118 1.02 -35.46 -3.06
N GLY A 119 2.19 -35.05 -2.56
CA GLY A 119 2.85 -33.79 -2.92
C GLY A 119 3.13 -33.67 -4.41
N GLN A 120 3.50 -34.77 -5.07
CA GLN A 120 3.71 -34.83 -6.52
C GLN A 120 2.45 -34.43 -7.33
N GLN A 121 1.23 -34.59 -6.79
CA GLN A 121 -0.01 -34.21 -7.48
C GLN A 121 -0.27 -32.70 -7.50
N VAL A 122 0.35 -31.94 -6.58
CA VAL A 122 0.20 -30.47 -6.49
C VAL A 122 1.40 -29.71 -7.06
N VAL A 123 2.42 -30.41 -7.59
CA VAL A 123 3.63 -29.80 -8.17
C VAL A 123 3.32 -28.70 -9.21
N PRO A 124 2.42 -28.87 -10.20
CA PRO A 124 2.16 -27.80 -11.18
C PRO A 124 1.60 -26.52 -10.56
N TRP A 125 0.71 -26.65 -9.55
CA TRP A 125 0.19 -25.49 -8.82
C TRP A 125 1.27 -24.81 -7.95
N LEU A 126 2.17 -25.60 -7.37
CA LEU A 126 3.30 -25.11 -6.60
C LEU A 126 4.33 -24.42 -7.51
N GLU A 127 4.59 -24.94 -8.71
CA GLU A 127 5.42 -24.28 -9.72
C GLU A 127 4.82 -22.94 -10.16
N ASP A 128 3.51 -22.91 -10.45
CA ASP A 128 2.79 -21.67 -10.80
C ASP A 128 2.87 -20.63 -9.67
N GLU A 129 2.66 -21.04 -8.41
CA GLU A 129 2.72 -20.13 -7.26
C GLU A 129 4.14 -19.63 -6.98
N LEU A 130 5.16 -20.50 -7.08
CA LEU A 130 6.55 -20.10 -6.94
C LEU A 130 6.94 -19.12 -8.05
N ARG A 131 6.64 -19.43 -9.33
CA ARG A 131 6.85 -18.49 -10.44
C ARG A 131 6.13 -17.16 -10.24
N ARG A 132 4.91 -17.16 -9.70
CA ARG A 132 4.14 -15.96 -9.33
C ARG A 132 4.82 -15.12 -8.24
N GLN A 133 5.40 -15.74 -7.22
CA GLN A 133 6.15 -15.06 -6.16
C GLN A 133 7.49 -14.52 -6.66
N PHE A 134 8.26 -15.30 -7.40
CA PHE A 134 9.54 -14.89 -7.96
C PHE A 134 9.43 -13.80 -9.02
N THR A 135 8.40 -13.85 -9.88
CA THR A 135 8.10 -12.74 -10.80
C THR A 135 7.65 -11.47 -10.06
N TYR A 136 7.17 -11.56 -8.81
CA TYR A 136 6.95 -10.38 -7.96
C TYR A 136 8.26 -9.83 -7.37
N ARG A 137 9.12 -10.70 -6.81
CA ARG A 137 10.48 -10.36 -6.33
C ARG A 137 11.27 -9.58 -7.41
N HIS A 138 11.30 -10.11 -8.63
CA HIS A 138 11.95 -9.50 -9.79
C HIS A 138 11.32 -8.17 -10.25
N ARG A 139 10.06 -7.87 -9.89
CA ARG A 139 9.43 -6.56 -10.15
C ARG A 139 9.81 -5.54 -9.09
N VAL A 140 9.77 -5.93 -7.81
CA VAL A 140 10.16 -5.05 -6.68
C VAL A 140 11.62 -4.65 -6.80
N THR A 141 12.53 -5.63 -6.98
CA THR A 141 13.98 -5.38 -7.16
C THR A 141 14.24 -4.31 -8.24
N ARG A 142 13.64 -4.46 -9.43
CA ARG A 142 13.79 -3.49 -10.52
C ARG A 142 13.20 -2.13 -10.16
N ARG A 143 12.02 -2.10 -9.52
CA ARG A 143 11.34 -0.87 -9.14
C ARG A 143 12.17 -0.08 -8.12
N ASP A 144 12.64 -0.75 -7.09
CA ASP A 144 13.39 -0.11 -6.00
C ASP A 144 14.72 0.43 -6.52
N LEU A 145 15.50 -0.39 -7.23
CA LEU A 145 16.73 0.06 -7.90
C LEU A 145 16.50 1.21 -8.88
N SER A 146 15.41 1.20 -9.65
CA SER A 146 15.09 2.31 -10.57
C SER A 146 14.74 3.61 -9.84
N LEU A 147 14.15 3.53 -8.63
CA LEU A 147 13.88 4.69 -7.79
C LEU A 147 15.15 5.22 -7.12
N HIS A 148 15.97 4.34 -6.55
CA HIS A 148 17.28 4.69 -5.97
C HIS A 148 18.17 5.37 -7.03
N ARG A 149 18.36 4.75 -8.20
CA ARG A 149 19.16 5.31 -9.32
C ARG A 149 18.58 6.62 -9.89
N ARG A 150 17.25 6.83 -9.82
CA ARG A 150 16.59 8.05 -10.32
C ARG A 150 16.77 9.27 -9.42
N TYR A 151 16.67 9.09 -8.11
CA TYR A 151 16.65 10.21 -7.15
C TYR A 151 17.95 10.36 -6.36
N ASN A 152 18.76 9.29 -6.26
CA ASN A 152 20.04 9.26 -5.56
C ASN A 152 21.16 8.66 -6.43
N PRO A 153 21.48 9.24 -7.60
CA PRO A 153 22.47 8.68 -8.53
C PRO A 153 23.90 8.65 -7.96
N ASP A 154 24.18 9.46 -6.94
CA ASP A 154 25.49 9.55 -6.27
C ASP A 154 25.58 8.65 -5.00
N ASP A 155 24.62 7.76 -4.78
CA ASP A 155 24.56 6.83 -3.62
C ASP A 155 24.72 7.52 -2.24
N ARG A 156 24.24 8.77 -2.08
CA ARG A 156 24.30 9.49 -0.79
C ARG A 156 23.51 8.72 0.27
N SER A 157 24.17 8.32 1.36
CA SER A 157 23.44 7.90 2.56
C SER A 157 22.80 9.12 3.23
N LEU A 158 21.63 8.92 3.84
CA LEU A 158 20.90 9.93 4.60
C LEU A 158 20.50 9.29 5.93
N THR A 159 20.46 10.07 6.99
CA THR A 159 19.86 9.72 8.28
C THR A 159 18.40 10.19 8.29
N ILE A 160 17.47 9.25 8.34
CA ILE A 160 16.04 9.53 8.20
C ILE A 160 15.29 9.08 9.45
N ALA A 161 14.63 9.99 10.18
CA ALA A 161 13.80 9.62 11.31
C ALA A 161 12.36 9.30 10.85
N VAL A 162 11.89 8.08 11.08
CA VAL A 162 10.59 7.60 10.59
C VAL A 162 9.66 7.23 11.75
N SER A 163 8.47 7.83 11.80
CA SER A 163 7.41 7.46 12.75
C SER A 163 6.46 6.42 12.14
N GLY A 164 5.87 5.57 12.97
CA GLY A 164 4.90 4.56 12.51
C GLY A 164 5.51 3.40 11.71
N THR A 165 6.80 3.10 11.93
CA THR A 165 7.58 2.02 11.27
C THR A 165 6.88 0.65 11.31
N SER A 166 6.18 0.32 12.39
CA SER A 166 5.42 -0.94 12.53
C SER A 166 4.05 -0.96 11.80
N GLY A 167 3.71 0.09 11.05
CA GLY A 167 2.47 0.23 10.29
C GLY A 167 2.62 -0.27 8.85
N LEU A 168 1.48 -0.45 8.15
CA LEU A 168 1.43 -1.04 6.79
C LEU A 168 2.35 -0.37 5.76
N LEU A 169 2.54 0.95 5.86
CA LEU A 169 3.47 1.70 5.02
C LEU A 169 4.90 1.69 5.59
N GLY A 170 5.07 1.91 6.90
CA GLY A 170 6.37 1.89 7.55
C GLY A 170 7.12 0.57 7.34
N SER A 171 6.41 -0.56 7.39
CA SER A 171 6.96 -1.90 7.18
C SER A 171 7.31 -2.22 5.71
N GLN A 172 7.31 -1.23 4.83
CA GLN A 172 7.81 -1.31 3.46
C GLN A 172 8.69 -0.10 3.12
N LEU A 173 8.34 1.12 3.59
CA LEU A 173 9.16 2.32 3.40
C LEU A 173 10.51 2.22 4.14
N VAL A 174 10.55 1.72 5.38
CA VAL A 174 11.82 1.54 6.10
C VAL A 174 12.73 0.53 5.37
N PRO A 175 12.27 -0.69 5.03
CA PRO A 175 12.99 -1.61 4.15
C PRO A 175 13.46 -1.03 2.80
N PHE A 176 12.65 -0.18 2.17
CA PHE A 176 13.00 0.49 0.91
C PHE A 176 14.14 1.53 1.10
N LEU A 177 14.14 2.25 2.23
CA LEU A 177 15.18 3.24 2.54
C LEU A 177 16.50 2.56 2.93
N THR A 178 16.46 1.50 3.74
CA THR A 178 17.67 0.76 4.14
C THR A 178 18.30 -0.01 3.00
N THR A 179 17.51 -0.58 2.08
CA THR A 179 18.04 -1.17 0.83
C THR A 179 18.60 -0.11 -0.13
N GLY A 180 18.13 1.14 -0.05
CA GLY A 180 18.74 2.30 -0.70
C GLY A 180 20.08 2.74 -0.07
N GLY A 181 20.45 2.22 1.09
CA GLY A 181 21.67 2.59 1.80
C GLY A 181 21.51 3.76 2.78
N HIS A 182 20.28 4.18 3.07
CA HIS A 182 19.98 5.20 4.08
C HIS A 182 19.93 4.60 5.49
N THR A 183 20.42 5.33 6.48
CA THR A 183 20.28 5.02 7.91
C THR A 183 18.90 5.47 8.39
N VAL A 184 18.17 4.62 9.12
CA VAL A 184 16.80 4.93 9.55
C VAL A 184 16.66 4.90 11.06
N LYS A 185 16.39 6.06 11.68
CA LYS A 185 16.08 6.18 13.11
C LYS A 185 14.57 5.96 13.32
N HIS A 186 14.19 5.17 14.32
CA HIS A 186 12.82 4.74 14.59
C HIS A 186 12.13 5.63 15.65
N LEU A 187 11.16 6.45 15.25
CA LEU A 187 10.37 7.27 16.18
C LEU A 187 9.28 6.41 16.86
N THR A 188 9.49 6.11 18.15
CA THR A 188 8.71 5.16 18.94
C THR A 188 7.95 5.81 20.10
N ARG A 189 6.71 5.35 20.31
CA ARG A 189 5.85 5.74 21.46
C ARG A 189 6.04 4.84 22.68
N SER A 190 6.97 3.89 22.58
CA SER A 190 7.43 3.05 23.69
C SER A 190 8.76 3.63 24.18
N GLY A 191 9.19 3.30 25.40
CA GLY A 191 10.58 3.58 25.77
C GLY A 191 11.54 2.87 24.80
N PRO A 192 12.58 3.56 24.28
CA PRO A 192 13.46 3.00 23.26
C PRO A 192 14.23 1.78 23.78
N THR A 193 14.52 0.85 22.87
CA THR A 193 15.10 -0.47 23.14
C THR A 193 16.42 -0.73 22.39
N SER A 194 16.75 0.12 21.40
CA SER A 194 18.06 0.21 20.75
C SER A 194 18.47 1.67 20.57
N ASP A 195 19.73 1.92 20.19
CA ASP A 195 20.24 3.27 19.95
C ASP A 195 19.59 3.94 18.70
N ASP A 196 19.10 3.14 17.75
CA ASP A 196 18.33 3.61 16.59
C ASP A 196 16.92 4.10 16.95
N GLU A 197 16.41 3.80 18.15
CA GLU A 197 15.08 4.24 18.59
C GLU A 197 15.12 5.61 19.29
N ILE A 198 14.29 6.54 18.80
CA ILE A 198 14.03 7.85 19.38
C ILE A 198 12.66 7.83 20.06
N LEU A 199 12.59 8.20 21.34
CA LEU A 199 11.31 8.41 22.01
C LEU A 199 10.58 9.61 21.40
N TRP A 200 9.34 9.38 20.97
CA TRP A 200 8.33 10.39 20.67
C TRP A 200 6.99 9.85 21.18
N ASP A 201 6.50 10.38 22.30
CA ASP A 201 5.23 9.95 22.90
C ASP A 201 4.28 11.12 23.23
N PRO A 202 3.36 11.47 22.31
CA PRO A 202 2.36 12.52 22.52
C PRO A 202 1.32 12.20 23.60
N ARG A 203 1.33 11.01 24.21
CA ARG A 203 0.52 10.71 25.41
C ARG A 203 1.17 11.25 26.69
N THR A 204 2.46 11.59 26.64
CA THR A 204 3.24 12.12 27.78
C THR A 204 3.87 13.48 27.50
N ASP A 205 3.70 14.02 26.29
CA ASP A 205 4.31 15.27 25.81
C ASP A 205 5.85 15.23 25.92
N ARG A 206 6.44 14.14 25.40
CA ARG A 206 7.89 13.88 25.45
C ARG A 206 8.48 13.49 24.09
N VAL A 207 9.62 14.08 23.76
CA VAL A 207 10.51 13.71 22.67
C VAL A 207 11.95 13.68 23.19
N GLU A 208 12.80 12.79 22.67
CA GLU A 208 14.27 12.90 22.79
C GLU A 208 14.79 13.77 21.62
N ALA A 209 14.57 15.09 21.72
CA ALA A 209 14.89 16.04 20.65
C ALA A 209 16.39 16.05 20.33
N GLU A 210 17.24 15.80 21.32
CA GLU A 210 18.69 15.73 21.21
C GLU A 210 19.19 14.58 20.31
N LYS A 211 18.31 13.62 19.96
CA LYS A 211 18.59 12.55 18.96
C LYS A 211 18.16 12.92 17.53
N LEU A 212 17.43 14.03 17.35
CA LEU A 212 16.93 14.54 16.07
C LEU A 212 17.86 15.59 15.45
N GLU A 213 18.74 16.22 16.24
CA GLU A 213 19.85 17.06 15.74
C GLU A 213 20.65 16.31 14.66
N GLY A 214 20.94 16.99 13.54
CA GLY A 214 21.74 16.44 12.43
C GLY A 214 21.10 15.21 11.74
N VAL A 215 19.77 15.09 11.76
CA VAL A 215 19.01 14.13 10.96
C VAL A 215 18.58 14.81 9.67
N ASP A 216 19.00 14.32 8.51
CA ASP A 216 18.75 14.96 7.21
C ASP A 216 17.25 15.14 6.90
N ALA A 217 16.42 14.15 7.28
CA ALA A 217 14.99 14.14 6.94
C ALA A 217 14.10 13.42 7.97
N VAL A 218 12.83 13.84 8.05
CA VAL A 218 11.83 13.23 8.93
C VAL A 218 10.59 12.80 8.15
N ILE A 219 10.11 11.58 8.38
CA ILE A 219 8.90 11.03 7.76
C ILE A 219 7.88 10.66 8.84
N HIS A 220 6.70 11.30 8.81
CA HIS A 220 5.65 11.06 9.80
C HIS A 220 4.53 10.15 9.27
N LEU A 221 4.53 8.86 9.64
CA LEU A 221 3.49 7.88 9.26
C LEU A 221 2.59 7.45 10.42
N ALA A 222 2.85 7.92 11.64
CA ALA A 222 2.14 7.47 12.81
C ALA A 222 0.65 7.92 12.82
N GLY A 223 -0.23 7.00 13.23
CA GLY A 223 -1.64 7.28 13.43
C GLY A 223 -2.41 6.07 13.97
N GLU A 224 -3.48 6.32 14.73
CA GLU A 224 -4.46 5.30 15.11
C GLU A 224 -5.19 4.82 13.85
N ASN A 225 -5.35 3.50 13.72
CA ASN A 225 -6.05 2.87 12.60
C ASN A 225 -7.51 3.32 12.56
N VAL A 226 -7.98 3.87 11.44
CA VAL A 226 -9.35 4.41 11.29
C VAL A 226 -10.44 3.35 11.22
N PHE A 227 -10.12 2.08 10.92
CA PHE A 227 -11.11 1.01 10.82
C PHE A 227 -11.73 0.63 12.19
N GLY A 228 -13.01 0.26 12.14
CA GLY A 228 -13.80 -0.20 13.29
C GLY A 228 -14.74 0.89 13.83
N PRO A 229 -15.65 0.56 14.78
CA PRO A 229 -16.72 1.47 15.18
C PRO A 229 -16.22 2.80 15.78
N TRP A 230 -16.63 3.92 15.17
CA TRP A 230 -16.30 5.29 15.59
C TRP A 230 -17.08 5.74 16.82
N THR A 231 -16.84 5.05 17.94
CA THR A 231 -17.21 5.56 19.27
C THR A 231 -16.47 6.87 19.56
N PRO A 232 -16.98 7.78 20.43
CA PRO A 232 -16.29 9.02 20.78
C PRO A 232 -14.84 8.80 21.26
N ALA A 233 -14.60 7.74 22.04
CA ALA A 233 -13.25 7.36 22.49
C ALA A 233 -12.35 6.83 21.35
N LYS A 234 -12.91 6.26 20.27
CA LYS A 234 -12.17 5.89 19.05
C LYS A 234 -11.85 7.13 18.22
N LYS A 235 -12.82 8.04 18.04
CA LYS A 235 -12.63 9.33 17.37
C LYS A 235 -11.52 10.15 18.03
N GLN A 236 -11.57 10.33 19.35
CA GLN A 236 -10.53 11.08 20.08
C GLN A 236 -9.14 10.52 19.83
N ARG A 237 -8.96 9.19 19.79
CA ARG A 237 -7.66 8.58 19.46
C ARG A 237 -7.27 8.76 18.00
N ILE A 238 -8.20 8.69 17.05
CA ILE A 238 -7.94 8.95 15.63
C ILE A 238 -7.39 10.38 15.47
N TYR A 239 -8.02 11.36 16.13
CA TYR A 239 -7.59 12.76 16.15
C TYR A 239 -6.24 12.96 16.87
N SER A 240 -6.13 12.59 18.15
CA SER A 240 -4.93 12.86 18.95
C SER A 240 -3.67 12.15 18.43
N SER A 241 -3.83 10.96 17.87
CA SER A 241 -2.72 10.24 17.22
C SER A 241 -2.13 10.93 15.99
N ARG A 242 -2.77 11.99 15.49
CA ARG A 242 -2.39 12.77 14.31
C ARG A 242 -2.09 14.21 14.66
N ALA A 243 -3.06 14.94 15.21
CA ALA A 243 -2.90 16.36 15.57
C ALA A 243 -1.86 16.54 16.69
N ASP A 244 -2.11 16.00 17.88
CA ASP A 244 -1.17 16.13 19.02
C ASP A 244 0.19 15.48 18.71
N GLY A 245 0.18 14.38 17.96
CA GLY A 245 1.37 13.67 17.53
C GLY A 245 2.27 14.43 16.55
N THR A 246 1.67 15.06 15.54
CA THR A 246 2.40 15.87 14.54
C THR A 246 2.84 17.19 15.14
N ARG A 247 1.98 17.84 15.96
CA ARG A 247 2.31 19.05 16.71
C ARG A 247 3.60 18.85 17.52
N LEU A 248 3.60 17.85 18.40
CA LEU A 248 4.74 17.60 19.30
C LEU A 248 6.04 17.33 18.53
N LEU A 249 5.96 16.69 17.36
CA LEU A 249 7.15 16.49 16.53
C LEU A 249 7.56 17.78 15.81
N ALA A 250 6.62 18.50 15.20
CA ALA A 250 6.92 19.72 14.46
C ALA A 250 7.44 20.85 15.37
N GLU A 251 6.94 20.95 16.61
CA GLU A 251 7.49 21.84 17.65
C GLU A 251 8.89 21.41 18.05
N ALA A 252 9.11 20.13 18.35
CA ALA A 252 10.44 19.62 18.70
C ALA A 252 11.49 19.71 17.58
N LEU A 253 11.08 19.75 16.30
CA LEU A 253 11.95 19.99 15.16
C LEU A 253 12.22 21.48 14.91
N ALA A 254 11.29 22.35 15.27
CA ALA A 254 11.42 23.80 15.10
C ALA A 254 12.35 24.45 16.15
N ASP A 255 12.60 23.76 17.26
CA ASP A 255 13.46 24.20 18.37
C ASP A 255 14.91 23.62 18.31
N LEU A 256 15.29 22.93 17.23
CA LEU A 256 16.64 22.34 17.05
C LEU A 256 17.70 23.37 16.61
N ASP A 257 18.97 23.13 16.95
CA ASP A 257 20.12 23.92 16.44
C ASP A 257 20.51 23.52 15.00
N ASP A 258 20.39 22.24 14.64
CA ASP A 258 20.67 21.65 13.32
C ASP A 258 19.45 20.83 12.80
N PRO A 259 18.38 21.51 12.36
CA PRO A 259 17.12 20.88 11.96
C PRO A 259 17.16 20.15 10.60
N PRO A 260 16.26 19.18 10.36
CA PRO A 260 16.18 18.46 9.09
C PRO A 260 15.83 19.37 7.91
N GLU A 261 16.30 19.01 6.71
CA GLU A 261 15.96 19.72 5.46
C GLU A 261 14.45 19.58 5.15
N VAL A 262 13.85 18.42 5.47
CA VAL A 262 12.47 18.08 5.09
C VAL A 262 11.68 17.31 6.14
N LEU A 263 10.41 17.68 6.33
CA LEU A 263 9.38 16.95 7.07
C LEU A 263 8.29 16.45 6.10
N VAL A 264 8.33 15.17 5.75
CA VAL A 264 7.29 14.52 4.92
C VAL A 264 6.24 13.90 5.85
N SER A 265 5.16 14.65 6.11
CA SER A 265 4.02 14.14 6.89
C SER A 265 3.03 13.39 6.00
N SER A 266 2.49 12.30 6.53
CA SER A 266 1.28 11.71 5.96
C SER A 266 0.08 12.66 6.13
N SER A 267 -0.84 12.55 5.18
CA SER A 267 -2.23 13.02 5.28
C SER A 267 -3.14 12.01 4.55
N ALA A 268 -4.40 12.33 4.31
CA ALA A 268 -5.32 11.50 3.52
C ALA A 268 -6.19 12.35 2.59
N VAL A 269 -6.60 11.76 1.46
CA VAL A 269 -7.64 12.36 0.58
C VAL A 269 -9.02 12.51 1.26
N GLY A 270 -9.17 12.04 2.50
CA GLY A 270 -10.31 12.35 3.36
C GLY A 270 -10.43 13.83 3.73
N TYR A 271 -9.36 14.62 3.56
CA TYR A 271 -9.36 16.08 3.66
C TYR A 271 -10.51 16.72 2.86
N TYR A 272 -10.67 16.33 1.59
CA TYR A 272 -11.58 16.99 0.65
C TYR A 272 -13.08 16.77 0.89
N GLY A 273 -13.45 15.72 1.64
CA GLY A 273 -14.83 15.24 1.76
C GLY A 273 -15.49 14.86 0.42
N ASP A 274 -16.79 14.54 0.44
CA ASP A 274 -17.51 14.06 -0.75
C ASP A 274 -17.71 15.17 -1.79
N HIS A 275 -17.20 14.91 -3.00
CA HIS A 275 -17.15 15.83 -4.13
C HIS A 275 -17.90 15.30 -5.37
N GLY A 276 -18.52 14.11 -5.30
CA GLY A 276 -19.20 13.50 -6.43
C GLY A 276 -18.25 13.23 -7.61
N THR A 277 -18.53 13.79 -8.78
CA THR A 277 -17.77 13.52 -10.02
C THR A 277 -16.72 14.56 -10.39
N ASP A 278 -16.65 15.65 -9.62
CA ASP A 278 -15.74 16.78 -9.86
C ASP A 278 -14.27 16.33 -9.80
N ARG A 279 -13.39 16.93 -10.61
CA ARG A 279 -11.93 16.74 -10.48
C ARG A 279 -11.47 17.47 -9.22
N ILE A 280 -10.64 16.82 -8.42
CA ILE A 280 -10.08 17.37 -7.18
C ILE A 280 -8.57 17.40 -7.33
N THR A 281 -7.97 18.53 -6.93
CA THR A 281 -6.55 18.86 -7.00
C THR A 281 -6.05 19.25 -5.62
N GLU A 282 -4.75 19.43 -5.47
CA GLU A 282 -4.09 19.86 -4.24
C GLU A 282 -4.64 21.22 -3.73
N GLU A 283 -5.00 22.09 -4.66
CA GLU A 283 -5.61 23.42 -4.45
C GLU A 283 -7.14 23.39 -4.23
N SER A 284 -7.76 22.21 -4.20
CA SER A 284 -9.21 22.10 -4.06
C SER A 284 -9.66 22.19 -2.60
N GLU A 285 -10.41 23.25 -2.28
CA GLU A 285 -11.08 23.45 -0.99
C GLU A 285 -11.96 22.25 -0.58
N PRO A 286 -12.02 21.90 0.71
CA PRO A 286 -12.84 20.79 1.20
C PRO A 286 -14.34 21.09 1.10
N ARG A 287 -15.15 20.04 0.96
CA ARG A 287 -16.62 20.10 0.95
C ARG A 287 -17.21 19.12 1.96
N ASN A 288 -18.36 19.51 2.53
CA ASN A 288 -19.15 18.68 3.45
C ASN A 288 -18.35 18.25 4.69
N ALA A 289 -18.13 19.20 5.61
CA ALA A 289 -17.39 18.98 6.85
C ALA A 289 -17.87 17.71 7.59
N GLY A 290 -16.89 16.90 8.00
CA GLY A 290 -17.06 15.56 8.56
C GLY A 290 -15.81 15.13 9.31
N PHE A 291 -15.88 14.03 10.05
CA PHE A 291 -14.86 13.69 11.04
C PHE A 291 -13.46 13.47 10.45
N LEU A 292 -13.34 12.89 9.26
CA LEU A 292 -12.05 12.72 8.58
C LEU A 292 -11.52 14.03 8.00
N ASN A 293 -12.40 14.94 7.57
CA ASN A 293 -12.02 16.28 7.13
C ASN A 293 -11.47 17.09 8.31
N GLU A 294 -12.20 17.17 9.44
CA GLU A 294 -11.75 17.77 10.71
C GLU A 294 -10.40 17.20 11.18
N VAL A 295 -10.21 15.88 11.06
CA VAL A 295 -8.96 15.20 11.41
C VAL A 295 -7.83 15.54 10.45
N CYS A 296 -8.06 15.67 9.14
CA CYS A 296 -7.01 15.99 8.18
C CYS A 296 -6.62 17.48 8.26
N GLU A 297 -7.57 18.40 8.40
CA GLU A 297 -7.30 19.83 8.62
C GLU A 297 -6.43 20.04 9.88
N ALA A 298 -6.80 19.40 11.00
CA ALA A 298 -6.03 19.47 12.23
C ALA A 298 -4.67 18.72 12.16
N TRP A 299 -4.52 17.76 11.25
CA TRP A 299 -3.26 17.04 11.03
C TRP A 299 -2.28 17.86 10.20
N GLU A 300 -2.75 18.45 9.10
CA GLU A 300 -1.93 19.29 8.22
C GLU A 300 -1.52 20.59 8.94
N ALA A 301 -2.46 21.25 9.64
CA ALA A 301 -2.16 22.44 10.43
C ALA A 301 -1.22 22.18 11.62
N ALA A 302 -1.11 20.94 12.09
CA ALA A 302 -0.18 20.58 13.17
C ALA A 302 1.30 20.50 12.72
N ALA A 303 1.58 20.54 11.41
CA ALA A 303 2.94 20.60 10.87
C ALA A 303 3.49 22.04 10.71
N GLU A 304 2.61 23.06 10.84
CA GLU A 304 2.91 24.50 10.74
C GLU A 304 4.07 25.03 11.62
N PRO A 305 4.42 24.45 12.80
CA PRO A 305 5.63 24.83 13.53
C PRO A 305 6.92 24.60 12.73
N ALA A 306 7.06 23.44 12.07
CA ALA A 306 8.25 23.10 11.28
C ALA A 306 8.36 23.98 10.02
N ALA A 307 7.24 24.19 9.31
CA ALA A 307 7.19 25.07 8.14
C ALA A 307 7.62 26.52 8.48
N ARG A 308 7.20 27.05 9.64
CA ARG A 308 7.61 28.39 10.10
C ARG A 308 9.06 28.48 10.58
N ALA A 309 9.70 27.35 10.92
CA ALA A 309 11.13 27.28 11.17
C ALA A 309 11.97 27.22 9.87
N GLY A 310 11.33 27.04 8.71
CA GLY A 310 11.98 26.92 7.41
C GLY A 310 12.22 25.49 6.94
N ILE A 311 11.75 24.48 7.68
CA ILE A 311 11.84 23.07 7.30
C ILE A 311 10.85 22.81 6.15
N ARG A 312 11.32 22.29 5.01
CA ARG A 312 10.45 21.99 3.85
C ARG A 312 9.41 20.97 4.27
N THR A 313 8.15 21.35 4.31
CA THR A 313 7.08 20.52 4.90
C THR A 313 6.10 20.06 3.83
N VAL A 314 5.92 18.76 3.69
CA VAL A 314 5.07 18.13 2.67
C VAL A 314 3.96 17.34 3.33
N GLN A 315 2.70 17.50 2.91
CA GLN A 315 1.55 16.76 3.43
C GLN A 315 1.00 15.79 2.38
N MET A 316 1.39 14.52 2.48
CA MET A 316 1.07 13.47 1.51
C MET A 316 -0.38 12.98 1.69
N ARG A 317 -1.35 13.66 1.07
CA ARG A 317 -2.79 13.33 1.05
C ARG A 317 -2.99 12.00 0.32
N THR A 318 -2.85 10.90 1.06
CA THR A 318 -2.75 9.55 0.50
C THR A 318 -4.12 8.95 0.19
N GLY A 319 -4.20 8.24 -0.94
CA GLY A 319 -5.36 7.47 -1.36
C GLY A 319 -5.57 6.15 -0.60
N ILE A 320 -6.55 5.38 -1.06
CA ILE A 320 -6.84 4.03 -0.57
C ILE A 320 -5.76 3.07 -1.11
N ILE A 321 -4.78 2.77 -0.25
CA ILE A 321 -3.67 1.87 -0.56
C ILE A 321 -4.19 0.45 -0.85
N LEU A 322 -3.86 -0.07 -2.03
CA LEU A 322 -4.18 -1.42 -2.48
C LEU A 322 -3.02 -2.37 -2.21
N THR A 323 -3.24 -3.32 -1.30
CA THR A 323 -2.32 -4.43 -1.00
C THR A 323 -3.10 -5.58 -0.34
N PRO A 324 -2.78 -6.87 -0.62
CA PRO A 324 -3.36 -7.99 0.12
C PRO A 324 -2.90 -8.06 1.59
N ALA A 325 -1.80 -7.39 1.95
CA ALA A 325 -1.26 -7.41 3.31
C ALA A 325 -2.15 -6.66 4.32
N GLY A 326 -2.94 -5.67 3.87
CA GLY A 326 -3.74 -4.82 4.74
C GLY A 326 -4.79 -3.98 4.01
N GLY A 327 -5.28 -2.93 4.67
CA GLY A 327 -6.18 -1.94 4.06
C GLY A 327 -7.48 -2.53 3.50
N ALA A 328 -8.05 -1.83 2.51
CA ALA A 328 -9.35 -2.14 1.94
C ALA A 328 -9.34 -3.39 1.04
N LEU A 329 -8.25 -3.62 0.27
CA LEU A 329 -8.15 -4.75 -0.65
C LEU A 329 -8.18 -6.09 0.11
N ARG A 330 -7.41 -6.23 1.20
CA ARG A 330 -7.42 -7.44 2.05
C ARG A 330 -8.82 -7.81 2.57
N LEU A 331 -9.68 -6.82 2.86
CA LEU A 331 -11.05 -7.04 3.32
C LEU A 331 -11.99 -7.47 2.19
N MET A 332 -11.77 -6.98 0.95
CA MET A 332 -12.59 -7.33 -0.21
C MET A 332 -12.23 -8.69 -0.84
N LEU A 333 -10.95 -9.08 -0.79
CA LEU A 333 -10.45 -10.27 -1.51
C LEU A 333 -11.23 -11.57 -1.25
N PRO A 334 -11.61 -11.96 -0.02
CA PRO A 334 -12.38 -13.20 0.20
C PRO A 334 -13.74 -13.21 -0.51
N VAL A 335 -14.42 -12.07 -0.53
CA VAL A 335 -15.76 -11.93 -1.14
C VAL A 335 -15.66 -12.00 -2.67
N PHE A 336 -14.67 -11.32 -3.26
CA PHE A 336 -14.41 -11.39 -4.70
C PHE A 336 -13.92 -12.77 -5.14
N TRP A 337 -13.03 -13.42 -4.38
CA TRP A 337 -12.51 -14.76 -4.68
C TRP A 337 -13.61 -15.84 -4.70
N LEU A 338 -14.64 -15.71 -3.86
CA LEU A 338 -15.84 -16.55 -3.85
C LEU A 338 -16.81 -16.27 -5.01
N GLY A 339 -16.53 -15.32 -5.90
CA GLY A 339 -17.46 -14.89 -6.96
C GLY A 339 -18.67 -14.10 -6.44
N LEU A 340 -18.62 -13.67 -5.18
CA LEU A 340 -19.60 -12.77 -4.56
C LEU A 340 -19.13 -11.31 -4.63
N GLY A 341 -18.11 -11.03 -5.45
CA GLY A 341 -17.61 -9.69 -5.72
C GLY A 341 -18.70 -8.77 -6.25
N GLY A 342 -18.49 -7.47 -6.09
CA GLY A 342 -19.51 -6.51 -6.43
C GLY A 342 -19.21 -5.08 -6.02
N ARG A 343 -20.07 -4.19 -6.51
CA ARG A 343 -19.97 -2.76 -6.33
C ARG A 343 -20.65 -2.33 -5.03
N VAL A 344 -20.00 -1.43 -4.30
CA VAL A 344 -20.54 -0.75 -3.11
C VAL A 344 -20.94 0.67 -3.50
N GLY A 345 -21.93 1.26 -2.82
CA GLY A 345 -22.27 2.69 -2.99
C GLY A 345 -22.93 3.02 -4.32
N GLU A 346 -22.41 4.02 -5.04
CA GLU A 346 -22.93 4.49 -6.34
C GLU A 346 -22.08 4.04 -7.54
N ARG A 347 -22.58 4.22 -8.77
CA ARG A 347 -21.88 3.75 -9.99
C ARG A 347 -20.73 4.65 -10.39
N ASN A 348 -20.96 5.95 -10.28
CA ASN A 348 -20.03 7.01 -10.69
C ASN A 348 -19.22 7.55 -9.50
N GLN A 349 -19.36 6.96 -8.31
CA GLN A 349 -18.54 7.25 -7.13
C GLN A 349 -17.08 6.97 -7.49
N TYR A 350 -16.19 7.95 -7.32
CA TYR A 350 -14.75 7.80 -7.54
C TYR A 350 -14.07 7.19 -6.32
N PHE A 351 -13.17 6.26 -6.61
CA PHE A 351 -12.42 5.49 -5.63
C PHE A 351 -10.93 5.89 -5.77
N PRO A 352 -10.39 6.74 -4.88
CA PRO A 352 -9.06 7.33 -5.00
C PRO A 352 -7.99 6.31 -4.58
N TRP A 353 -7.68 5.36 -5.46
CA TRP A 353 -6.76 4.26 -5.21
C TRP A 353 -5.28 4.63 -5.46
N ILE A 354 -4.37 3.84 -4.89
CA ILE A 354 -2.94 3.80 -5.23
C ILE A 354 -2.35 2.43 -4.82
N THR A 355 -1.23 1.99 -5.40
CA THR A 355 -0.51 0.78 -4.91
C THR A 355 0.37 1.12 -3.71
N LEU A 356 0.77 0.13 -2.91
CA LEU A 356 1.69 0.37 -1.80
C LEU A 356 3.09 0.81 -2.29
N ASP A 357 3.56 0.24 -3.41
CA ASP A 357 4.87 0.56 -3.99
C ASP A 357 4.91 1.95 -4.65
N ASP A 358 3.79 2.43 -5.23
CA ASP A 358 3.68 3.83 -5.68
C ASP A 358 3.59 4.82 -4.51
N VAL A 359 3.08 4.41 -3.34
CA VAL A 359 3.12 5.24 -2.11
C VAL A 359 4.55 5.33 -1.58
N VAL A 360 5.27 4.21 -1.49
CA VAL A 360 6.69 4.18 -1.08
C VAL A 360 7.54 5.07 -1.99
N GLY A 361 7.40 4.92 -3.32
CA GLY A 361 8.10 5.79 -4.27
C GLY A 361 7.69 7.26 -4.19
N GLY A 362 6.43 7.57 -3.87
CA GLY A 362 5.95 8.95 -3.72
C GLY A 362 6.51 9.64 -2.47
N PHE A 363 6.64 8.91 -1.36
CA PHE A 363 7.36 9.40 -0.17
C PHE A 363 8.85 9.60 -0.46
N TYR A 364 9.49 8.70 -1.22
CA TYR A 364 10.89 8.87 -1.60
C TYR A 364 11.11 10.07 -2.53
N HIS A 365 10.22 10.27 -3.50
CA HIS A 365 10.22 11.45 -4.36
C HIS A 365 10.06 12.75 -3.54
N ALA A 366 9.20 12.78 -2.52
CA ALA A 366 9.03 13.94 -1.64
C ALA A 366 10.27 14.27 -0.78
N LEU A 367 11.13 13.30 -0.47
CA LEU A 367 12.43 13.58 0.14
C LEU A 367 13.33 14.37 -0.82
N TRP A 368 13.46 13.91 -2.06
CA TRP A 368 14.47 14.36 -3.03
C TRP A 368 14.04 15.52 -3.96
N THR A 369 12.82 16.05 -3.80
CA THR A 369 12.25 17.07 -4.70
C THR A 369 12.13 18.40 -3.97
N ASP A 370 13.11 19.28 -4.15
CA ASP A 370 13.26 20.50 -3.36
C ASP A 370 12.14 21.53 -3.58
N ASP A 371 11.50 21.53 -4.75
CA ASP A 371 10.34 22.37 -5.08
C ASP A 371 8.99 21.75 -4.70
N LEU A 372 8.97 20.54 -4.12
CA LEU A 372 7.76 19.91 -3.59
C LEU A 372 7.56 20.26 -2.11
N GLU A 373 6.63 21.19 -1.87
CA GLU A 373 6.18 21.63 -0.56
C GLU A 373 4.64 21.71 -0.46
N GLY A 374 4.11 21.72 0.75
CA GLY A 374 2.67 21.83 1.01
C GLY A 374 1.89 20.53 0.73
N PRO A 375 0.59 20.62 0.43
CA PRO A 375 -0.26 19.45 0.26
C PRO A 375 -0.04 18.79 -1.11
N VAL A 376 0.07 17.46 -1.11
CA VAL A 376 0.38 16.65 -2.30
C VAL A 376 -0.58 15.47 -2.39
N ASN A 377 -1.27 15.29 -3.52
CA ASN A 377 -2.18 14.16 -3.71
C ASN A 377 -1.41 12.89 -4.05
N LEU A 378 -1.31 11.96 -3.10
CA LEU A 378 -0.68 10.66 -3.31
C LEU A 378 -1.75 9.62 -3.72
N THR A 379 -2.26 9.79 -4.94
CA THR A 379 -3.19 8.90 -5.64
C THR A 379 -2.61 8.43 -6.97
N ALA A 380 -3.17 7.36 -7.56
CA ALA A 380 -2.78 6.95 -8.91
C ALA A 380 -3.27 7.95 -9.97
N PRO A 381 -2.50 8.21 -11.05
CA PRO A 381 -2.80 9.23 -12.06
C PRO A 381 -4.03 8.92 -12.93
N THR A 382 -4.57 7.71 -12.83
CA THR A 382 -5.86 7.33 -13.46
C THR A 382 -6.93 7.07 -12.38
N PRO A 383 -7.70 8.08 -11.95
CA PRO A 383 -8.85 7.88 -11.08
C PRO A 383 -9.91 6.97 -11.72
N VAL A 384 -10.50 6.08 -10.92
CA VAL A 384 -11.51 5.10 -11.37
C VAL A 384 -12.82 5.28 -10.60
N THR A 385 -13.94 4.90 -11.21
CA THR A 385 -15.19 4.74 -10.48
C THR A 385 -15.24 3.41 -9.75
N MET A 386 -16.08 3.29 -8.73
CA MET A 386 -16.28 2.04 -7.99
C MET A 386 -16.85 0.91 -8.87
N GLU A 387 -17.57 1.24 -9.96
CA GLU A 387 -17.95 0.27 -10.99
C GLU A 387 -16.73 -0.25 -11.77
N ALA A 388 -15.85 0.64 -12.24
CA ALA A 388 -14.62 0.24 -12.92
C ALA A 388 -13.71 -0.58 -11.99
N TYR A 389 -13.50 -0.12 -10.76
CA TYR A 389 -12.72 -0.85 -9.75
C TYR A 389 -13.25 -2.27 -9.51
N SER A 390 -14.57 -2.40 -9.30
CA SER A 390 -15.19 -3.71 -9.07
C SER A 390 -15.03 -4.65 -10.25
N GLN A 391 -15.17 -4.15 -11.49
CA GLN A 391 -14.98 -4.97 -12.69
C GLN A 391 -13.52 -5.38 -12.87
N THR A 392 -12.55 -4.47 -12.72
CA THR A 392 -11.12 -4.80 -12.89
C THR A 392 -10.63 -5.80 -11.84
N LEU A 393 -11.08 -5.69 -10.58
CA LEU A 393 -10.75 -6.67 -9.55
C LEU A 393 -11.35 -8.06 -9.86
N ALA A 394 -12.56 -8.11 -10.41
CA ALA A 394 -13.20 -9.35 -10.86
C ALA A 394 -12.44 -10.00 -12.04
N ASP A 395 -12.08 -9.19 -13.05
CA ASP A 395 -11.30 -9.60 -14.21
C ASP A 395 -9.94 -10.21 -13.82
N VAL A 396 -9.18 -9.53 -12.97
CA VAL A 396 -7.83 -9.95 -12.53
C VAL A 396 -7.87 -11.20 -11.65
N LEU A 397 -8.93 -11.41 -10.88
CA LEU A 397 -9.14 -12.63 -10.09
C LEU A 397 -9.80 -13.77 -10.88
N HIS A 398 -10.18 -13.53 -12.14
CA HIS A 398 -11.00 -14.43 -12.95
C HIS A 398 -12.28 -14.89 -12.20
N ARG A 399 -13.04 -13.94 -11.68
CA ARG A 399 -14.29 -14.14 -10.94
C ARG A 399 -15.38 -13.18 -11.39
N PRO A 400 -16.67 -13.52 -11.23
CA PRO A 400 -17.76 -12.57 -11.50
C PRO A 400 -17.88 -11.52 -10.40
N ALA A 401 -18.19 -10.27 -10.79
CA ALA A 401 -18.67 -9.22 -9.88
C ALA A 401 -20.14 -8.91 -10.17
N VAL A 402 -21.04 -9.55 -9.42
CA VAL A 402 -22.51 -9.46 -9.63
C VAL A 402 -23.24 -8.74 -8.51
N LEU A 403 -22.66 -8.66 -7.30
CA LEU A 403 -23.34 -8.01 -6.19
C LEU A 403 -23.34 -6.48 -6.35
N ASN A 404 -24.40 -5.86 -5.83
CA ASN A 404 -24.56 -4.42 -5.75
C ASN A 404 -25.05 -4.11 -4.33
N VAL A 405 -24.16 -3.61 -3.47
CA VAL A 405 -24.44 -3.30 -2.06
C VAL A 405 -24.97 -1.85 -1.98
N PRO A 406 -26.27 -1.62 -1.70
CA PRO A 406 -26.84 -0.28 -1.75
C PRO A 406 -26.32 0.59 -0.62
N SER A 407 -26.06 1.89 -0.88
CA SER A 407 -25.52 2.84 0.10
C SER A 407 -26.30 2.87 1.42
N SER A 408 -27.62 2.66 1.39
CA SER A 408 -28.47 2.55 2.59
C SER A 408 -28.14 1.35 3.49
N LEU A 409 -27.75 0.21 2.92
CA LEU A 409 -27.31 -0.96 3.69
C LEU A 409 -25.93 -0.71 4.30
N VAL A 410 -25.01 -0.11 3.54
CA VAL A 410 -23.67 0.25 4.02
C VAL A 410 -23.77 1.22 5.21
N ARG A 411 -24.57 2.29 5.07
CA ARG A 411 -24.93 3.24 6.16
C ARG A 411 -25.51 2.54 7.39
N THR A 412 -26.41 1.57 7.18
CA THR A 412 -27.05 0.84 8.28
C THR A 412 -26.06 0.00 9.10
N VAL A 413 -24.96 -0.45 8.50
CA VAL A 413 -23.93 -1.28 9.16
C VAL A 413 -22.75 -0.47 9.70
N GLY A 414 -22.24 0.49 8.92
CA GLY A 414 -21.04 1.27 9.27
C GLY A 414 -21.30 2.65 9.86
N GLY A 415 -22.53 3.18 9.76
CA GLY A 415 -22.86 4.54 10.20
C GLY A 415 -22.00 5.60 9.51
N GLU A 416 -21.53 6.56 10.28
CA GLU A 416 -20.66 7.67 9.83
C GLU A 416 -19.37 7.19 9.12
N MET A 417 -18.74 6.12 9.61
CA MET A 417 -17.58 5.49 8.97
C MET A 417 -17.93 4.96 7.56
N ALA A 418 -19.16 4.51 7.33
CA ALA A 418 -19.59 4.10 5.99
C ALA A 418 -19.77 5.31 5.06
N ASP A 419 -20.33 6.40 5.54
CA ASP A 419 -20.46 7.63 4.74
C ASP A 419 -19.08 8.17 4.33
N GLU A 420 -18.17 8.37 5.28
CA GLU A 420 -16.89 9.04 5.01
C GLU A 420 -15.80 8.12 4.41
N MET A 421 -15.70 6.84 4.79
CA MET A 421 -14.65 5.95 4.25
C MET A 421 -15.09 5.09 3.05
N ILE A 422 -16.39 4.89 2.84
CA ILE A 422 -16.90 3.86 1.89
C ILE A 422 -17.82 4.46 0.80
N LEU A 423 -18.53 5.55 1.10
CA LEU A 423 -19.54 6.12 0.21
C LEU A 423 -19.18 7.50 -0.36
N ALA A 424 -18.26 8.24 0.29
CA ALA A 424 -17.69 9.46 -0.25
C ALA A 424 -17.07 9.23 -1.64
N SER A 425 -17.24 10.19 -2.54
CA SER A 425 -16.72 10.18 -3.90
C SER A 425 -15.61 11.22 -4.03
N VAL A 426 -14.37 10.75 -4.16
CA VAL A 426 -13.18 11.60 -4.18
C VAL A 426 -12.35 11.28 -5.42
N ARG A 427 -12.32 12.20 -6.38
CA ARG A 427 -11.56 12.10 -7.63
C ARG A 427 -10.30 12.97 -7.56
N ALA A 428 -9.51 12.74 -6.51
CA ALA A 428 -8.20 13.36 -6.34
C ALA A 428 -7.23 12.88 -7.43
N VAL A 429 -6.72 13.82 -8.22
CA VAL A 429 -5.60 13.59 -9.14
C VAL A 429 -4.28 14.04 -8.50
N PRO A 430 -3.15 13.39 -8.83
CA PRO A 430 -1.85 13.71 -8.25
C PRO A 430 -1.15 14.84 -9.06
N GLU A 431 -1.74 16.03 -9.10
CA GLU A 431 -1.31 17.08 -10.04
C GLU A 431 0.13 17.56 -9.75
N ARG A 432 0.47 17.80 -8.47
CA ARG A 432 1.83 18.23 -8.10
C ARG A 432 2.88 17.14 -8.37
N LEU A 433 2.55 15.87 -8.13
CA LEU A 433 3.44 14.74 -8.47
C LEU A 433 3.62 14.56 -9.99
N GLN A 434 2.62 14.92 -10.80
CA GLN A 434 2.74 14.89 -12.26
C GLN A 434 3.60 16.06 -12.78
N GLU A 435 3.50 17.24 -12.17
CA GLU A 435 4.28 18.43 -12.52
C GLU A 435 5.77 18.28 -12.14
N THR A 436 6.05 17.76 -10.96
CA THR A 436 7.42 17.43 -10.47
C THR A 436 8.01 16.14 -11.07
N GLY A 437 7.28 15.46 -11.95
CA GLY A 437 7.78 14.31 -12.70
C GLY A 437 8.01 13.05 -11.86
N TYR A 438 7.14 12.78 -10.89
CA TYR A 438 7.09 11.48 -10.21
C TYR A 438 6.76 10.36 -11.21
N ASP A 439 7.65 9.37 -11.28
CA ASP A 439 7.46 8.19 -12.12
C ASP A 439 6.52 7.18 -11.42
N PHE A 440 5.31 7.02 -11.92
CA PHE A 440 4.33 6.06 -11.39
C PHE A 440 4.53 4.65 -11.96
N GLY A 441 4.98 3.71 -11.13
CA GLY A 441 5.20 2.31 -11.52
C GLY A 441 3.90 1.60 -11.95
N TYR A 442 2.75 1.97 -11.36
CA TYR A 442 1.45 1.36 -11.70
C TYR A 442 0.36 2.39 -12.01
N GLY A 443 0.59 3.27 -12.98
CA GLY A 443 -0.37 4.33 -13.38
C GLY A 443 -1.78 3.90 -13.82
N THR A 444 -2.07 2.59 -13.98
CA THR A 444 -3.41 2.07 -14.30
C THR A 444 -3.84 0.96 -13.33
N LEU A 445 -5.14 0.91 -13.01
CA LEU A 445 -5.67 -0.01 -11.99
C LEU A 445 -5.42 -1.48 -12.33
N GLU A 446 -5.52 -1.88 -13.60
CA GLU A 446 -5.30 -3.28 -13.97
C GLU A 446 -3.83 -3.69 -13.75
N ASN A 447 -2.86 -2.80 -14.05
CA ASN A 447 -1.45 -3.06 -13.79
C ASN A 447 -1.16 -3.11 -12.29
N GLY A 448 -1.71 -2.17 -11.50
CA GLY A 448 -1.55 -2.15 -10.04
C GLY A 448 -2.15 -3.39 -9.38
N LEU A 449 -3.38 -3.76 -9.72
CA LEU A 449 -4.02 -4.97 -9.21
C LEU A 449 -3.29 -6.24 -9.65
N ARG A 450 -2.80 -6.33 -10.89
CA ARG A 450 -1.99 -7.48 -11.34
C ARG A 450 -0.69 -7.58 -10.55
N HIS A 451 0.00 -6.46 -10.32
CA HIS A 451 1.23 -6.43 -9.52
C HIS A 451 0.99 -6.91 -8.08
N VAL A 452 0.09 -6.26 -7.33
CA VAL A 452 -0.12 -6.55 -5.90
C VAL A 452 -0.84 -7.90 -5.66
N LEU A 453 -1.44 -8.50 -6.69
CA LEU A 453 -2.01 -9.85 -6.65
C LEU A 453 -1.11 -10.90 -7.33
N GLY A 454 0.10 -10.54 -7.80
CA GLY A 454 1.02 -11.48 -8.44
C GLY A 454 0.54 -12.07 -9.78
N ALA A 455 -0.56 -11.56 -10.34
CA ALA A 455 -1.05 -12.02 -11.63
C ALA A 455 -0.06 -11.64 -12.75
N PRO A 456 -0.01 -12.39 -13.87
CA PRO A 456 0.82 -12.02 -15.01
C PRO A 456 0.43 -10.63 -15.54
N ALA A 457 1.41 -9.90 -16.07
CA ALA A 457 1.14 -8.67 -16.83
C ALA A 457 0.29 -9.00 -18.07
N GLN A 458 -0.46 -8.02 -18.61
CA GLN A 458 -1.08 -8.22 -19.93
C GLN A 458 0.01 -8.43 -20.98
N THR A 459 -0.20 -9.39 -21.88
CA THR A 459 0.59 -9.43 -23.12
C THR A 459 0.11 -8.31 -24.06
N SER A 460 1.01 -7.75 -24.88
CA SER A 460 0.66 -6.62 -25.77
C SER A 460 -0.52 -6.93 -26.68
N GLY A 461 -0.61 -8.18 -27.17
CA GLY A 461 -1.71 -8.68 -28.00
C GLY A 461 -3.05 -8.90 -27.27
N GLU A 462 -3.10 -8.80 -25.94
CA GLU A 462 -4.35 -8.72 -25.16
C GLU A 462 -4.79 -7.27 -24.95
N ALA A 463 -3.84 -6.36 -24.69
CA ALA A 463 -4.09 -4.93 -24.56
C ALA A 463 -4.72 -4.34 -25.84
N GLU A 464 -4.15 -4.65 -27.00
CA GLU A 464 -4.67 -4.26 -28.32
C GLU A 464 -6.10 -4.77 -28.55
N ARG A 465 -6.38 -6.03 -28.17
CA ARG A 465 -7.71 -6.65 -28.30
C ARG A 465 -8.73 -6.01 -27.35
N ARG A 466 -8.32 -5.63 -26.13
CA ARG A 466 -9.18 -4.88 -25.19
C ARG A 466 -9.49 -3.49 -25.73
N GLN A 467 -8.51 -2.76 -26.27
CA GLN A 467 -8.74 -1.45 -26.91
C GLN A 467 -9.69 -1.55 -28.12
N HIS A 468 -9.47 -2.52 -29.03
CA HIS A 468 -10.38 -2.77 -30.16
C HIS A 468 -11.80 -3.15 -29.69
N GLY A 469 -11.93 -3.99 -28.67
CA GLY A 469 -13.22 -4.37 -28.08
C GLY A 469 -13.98 -3.18 -27.47
N GLN A 470 -13.27 -2.29 -26.76
CA GLN A 470 -13.86 -1.07 -26.21
C GLN A 470 -14.28 -0.08 -27.31
N SER A 471 -13.47 0.08 -28.36
CA SER A 471 -13.80 0.93 -29.53
C SER A 471 -15.08 0.44 -30.23
N LEU A 472 -15.18 -0.87 -30.50
CA LEU A 472 -16.37 -1.48 -31.09
C LEU A 472 -17.61 -1.36 -30.18
N ALA A 473 -17.43 -1.51 -28.86
CA ALA A 473 -18.50 -1.31 -27.88
C ALA A 473 -18.98 0.16 -27.81
N GLY A 474 -18.08 1.12 -28.01
CA GLY A 474 -18.42 2.55 -28.14
C GLY A 474 -19.23 2.84 -29.41
N ALA A 475 -18.78 2.33 -30.57
CA ALA A 475 -19.49 2.47 -31.84
C ALA A 475 -20.90 1.84 -31.80
N PHE A 476 -21.07 0.69 -31.14
CA PHE A 476 -22.39 0.08 -30.96
C PHE A 476 -23.32 0.84 -30.00
N ARG A 477 -22.79 1.73 -29.15
CA ARG A 477 -23.61 2.62 -28.30
C ARG A 477 -24.02 3.89 -29.04
N SER A 478 -23.14 4.51 -29.83
CA SER A 478 -23.52 5.69 -30.64
C SER A 478 -24.61 5.37 -31.67
N HIS A 479 -24.56 4.18 -32.30
CA HIS A 479 -25.62 3.69 -33.20
C HIS A 479 -26.98 3.39 -32.54
N ARG A 480 -27.15 3.62 -31.22
CA ARG A 480 -28.45 3.60 -30.54
C ARG A 480 -28.91 4.96 -29.99
N ALA A 481 -28.11 6.00 -30.14
CA ALA A 481 -28.41 7.36 -29.69
C ALA A 481 -28.26 8.33 -30.88
N GLY A 482 -29.23 8.26 -31.81
CA GLY A 482 -29.26 9.06 -33.03
C GLY A 482 -30.63 9.69 -33.24
N ASP A 483 -30.93 10.77 -32.51
CA ASP A 483 -31.97 11.71 -32.91
C ASP A 483 -31.57 12.40 -34.22
N VAL A 484 -32.56 12.83 -35.00
CA VAL A 484 -32.36 13.43 -36.32
C VAL A 484 -32.64 14.94 -36.29
N PRO A 485 -31.60 15.79 -36.42
CA PRO A 485 -31.75 17.14 -36.94
C PRO A 485 -31.51 17.10 -38.47
N GLY A 486 -32.55 17.39 -39.25
CA GLY A 486 -32.39 17.66 -40.67
C GLY A 486 -32.26 19.15 -40.93
N HIS A 487 -31.31 19.56 -41.76
CA HIS A 487 -31.46 20.70 -42.67
C HIS A 487 -30.55 20.52 -43.90
N LEU A 488 -30.90 21.19 -44.99
CA LEU A 488 -30.27 21.08 -46.31
C LEU A 488 -29.09 22.07 -46.43
N GLU A 489 -28.07 21.74 -47.23
CA GLU A 489 -27.87 22.42 -48.52
C GLU A 489 -26.83 21.72 -49.43
N ASN A 490 -26.64 22.27 -50.64
CA ASN A 490 -26.00 21.59 -51.77
C ASN A 490 -24.47 21.73 -51.82
N SER A 491 -23.80 20.69 -52.32
CA SER A 491 -22.95 20.79 -53.53
C SER A 491 -22.67 19.40 -54.13
N ALA A 492 -22.36 19.36 -55.42
CA ALA A 492 -22.21 18.11 -56.18
C ALA A 492 -20.81 17.97 -56.78
N LEU A 493 -20.37 16.72 -57.03
CA LEU A 493 -19.89 16.21 -58.33
C LEU A 493 -19.31 14.78 -58.20
N HIS A 494 -19.63 13.93 -59.20
CA HIS A 494 -18.87 12.80 -59.82
C HIS A 494 -18.00 11.82 -58.96
N THR A 495 -17.85 10.51 -59.25
CA THR A 495 -18.23 9.63 -60.39
C THR A 495 -18.08 8.14 -60.02
N GLY A 496 -18.97 7.26 -60.52
CA GLY A 496 -18.79 5.78 -60.55
C GLY A 496 -18.89 5.02 -59.20
N SER A 497 -19.24 3.74 -59.12
CA SER A 497 -19.59 2.73 -60.15
C SER A 497 -20.58 1.67 -59.60
N ARG A 498 -21.04 0.76 -60.47
CA ARG A 498 -21.79 -0.50 -60.22
C ARG A 498 -21.04 -1.44 -59.24
N ALA A 499 -21.65 -2.36 -58.48
CA ALA A 499 -23.04 -2.80 -58.24
C ALA A 499 -23.14 -3.44 -56.81
N GLU A 500 -24.12 -4.21 -56.31
CA GLU A 500 -25.38 -4.82 -56.82
C GLU A 500 -26.34 -5.11 -55.61
N GLN A 501 -27.32 -6.01 -55.74
CA GLN A 501 -28.11 -6.61 -54.65
C GLN A 501 -28.41 -8.10 -54.95
N PRO A 502 -28.69 -8.91 -53.92
CA PRO A 502 -29.92 -9.72 -54.00
C PRO A 502 -30.81 -9.62 -52.76
N ARG A 503 -32.13 -9.57 -52.98
CA ARG A 503 -33.18 -9.52 -51.94
C ARG A 503 -33.53 -10.92 -51.42
N ARG A 504 -33.84 -11.06 -50.11
CA ARG A 504 -34.79 -12.07 -49.60
C ARG A 504 -35.78 -11.48 -48.58
N ARG A 505 -36.85 -12.23 -48.29
CA ARG A 505 -38.16 -11.71 -47.84
C ARG A 505 -38.46 -11.95 -46.35
N LEU A 506 -39.13 -10.97 -45.76
CA LEU A 506 -40.21 -11.05 -44.76
C LEU A 506 -40.68 -12.45 -44.29
N ARG A 507 -40.83 -12.58 -42.96
CA ARG A 507 -42.09 -13.06 -42.35
C ARG A 507 -42.27 -12.49 -40.94
N ARG A 508 -43.49 -12.05 -40.63
CA ARG A 508 -43.94 -11.68 -39.27
C ARG A 508 -44.45 -12.93 -38.54
N ARG A 509 -44.41 -12.92 -37.20
CA ARG A 509 -45.52 -13.44 -36.37
C ARG A 509 -45.71 -12.57 -35.13
N GLN A 510 -46.96 -12.43 -34.71
CA GLN A 510 -47.38 -11.78 -33.46
C GLN A 510 -47.77 -12.87 -32.46
N GLN A 511 -47.74 -12.56 -31.17
CA GLN A 511 -48.87 -12.89 -30.30
C GLN A 511 -48.94 -11.94 -29.10
N ARG A 512 -50.17 -11.71 -28.61
CA ARG A 512 -50.53 -10.93 -27.42
C ARG A 512 -51.24 -11.87 -26.44
N CYS A 513 -51.07 -11.61 -25.14
CA CYS A 513 -52.11 -11.59 -24.10
C CYS A 513 -51.58 -10.68 -22.95
N LEU A 514 -52.31 -9.81 -22.25
CA LEU A 514 -53.68 -9.87 -21.65
C LEU A 514 -53.74 -10.89 -20.49
N LEU A 515 -54.31 -10.70 -19.29
CA LEU A 515 -55.02 -9.66 -18.50
C LEU A 515 -54.93 -10.15 -17.00
N SER A 516 -55.26 -9.46 -15.90
CA SER A 516 -55.56 -8.07 -15.51
C SER A 516 -55.77 -7.99 -13.97
N GLY A 517 -55.75 -6.81 -13.34
CA GLY A 517 -56.15 -6.59 -11.95
C GLY A 517 -55.02 -6.04 -11.06
N ALA A 518 -55.03 -4.87 -10.40
CA ALA A 518 -56.02 -3.83 -10.03
C ALA A 518 -56.33 -3.76 -8.51
N ALA A 519 -56.69 -2.55 -8.05
CA ALA A 519 -57.01 -2.14 -6.67
C ALA A 519 -55.84 -2.13 -5.65
N SER A 520 -55.89 -1.37 -4.54
CA SER A 520 -56.03 0.10 -4.34
C SER A 520 -56.21 0.42 -2.84
N GLY A 521 -55.55 1.47 -2.34
CA GLY A 521 -55.65 1.98 -0.95
C GLY A 521 -54.25 2.35 -0.43
N GLN A 522 -53.93 3.52 0.14
CA GLN A 522 -54.62 4.33 1.18
C GLN A 522 -54.84 3.56 2.49
N SER A 523 -54.44 4.05 3.68
CA SER A 523 -53.72 5.29 4.06
C SER A 523 -53.11 5.15 5.48
N GLY A 524 -52.50 6.20 6.05
CA GLY A 524 -52.36 6.34 7.52
C GLY A 524 -50.94 6.39 8.12
N ARG A 525 -50.44 7.60 8.38
CA ARG A 525 -49.49 7.93 9.46
C ARG A 525 -50.30 8.35 10.72
N PRO A 526 -49.70 8.64 11.90
CA PRO A 526 -48.62 7.98 12.64
C PRO A 526 -48.98 7.81 14.16
N SER A 527 -48.05 7.41 15.05
CA SER A 527 -47.74 8.21 16.27
C SER A 527 -46.71 7.61 17.28
N ARG A 528 -45.92 8.55 17.86
CA ARG A 528 -45.44 8.66 19.25
C ARG A 528 -44.69 7.51 19.96
N LYS A 529 -43.37 7.72 20.07
CA LYS A 529 -42.58 7.89 21.33
C LYS A 529 -42.86 6.97 22.53
N ARG A 530 -41.85 6.19 22.95
CA ARG A 530 -41.42 6.03 24.36
C ARG A 530 -39.94 5.67 24.43
N ALA A 531 -39.25 6.20 25.45
CA ALA A 531 -37.87 5.91 25.84
C ALA A 531 -37.67 6.38 27.29
N PRO A 532 -36.55 6.07 27.96
CA PRO A 532 -35.77 4.83 27.92
C PRO A 532 -35.89 4.08 29.29
N LYS A 533 -35.09 3.02 29.50
CA LYS A 533 -34.79 2.50 30.85
C LYS A 533 -33.28 2.39 31.03
N THR A 534 -32.78 2.98 32.10
CA THR A 534 -31.37 2.94 32.54
C THR A 534 -31.10 1.75 33.45
N TRP A 535 -29.89 1.19 33.39
CA TRP A 535 -29.28 0.34 34.42
C TRP A 535 -27.80 0.76 34.61
N PRO A 536 -27.20 0.56 35.79
CA PRO A 536 -25.96 1.23 36.18
C PRO A 536 -24.67 0.46 35.82
N PRO A 537 -23.51 1.13 35.77
CA PRO A 537 -22.21 0.46 35.66
C PRO A 537 -21.80 -0.18 37.00
N CYS A 538 -21.17 -1.35 36.93
CA CYS A 538 -20.45 -1.93 38.07
C CYS A 538 -18.99 -1.46 38.04
N GLY A 539 -18.56 -0.74 39.07
CA GLY A 539 -17.14 -0.44 39.28
C GLY A 539 -16.42 -1.60 39.94
N PHE A 540 -15.12 -1.75 39.65
CA PHE A 540 -14.20 -2.60 40.40
C PHE A 540 -12.94 -1.81 40.71
N ASP A 541 -12.69 -1.60 42.01
CA ASP A 541 -11.44 -1.10 42.57
C ASP A 541 -11.18 -1.89 43.86
N ARG A 542 -9.96 -2.41 44.01
CA ARG A 542 -9.32 -2.61 45.33
C ARG A 542 -7.82 -2.83 45.21
N THR A 543 -7.12 -2.31 46.19
CA THR A 543 -5.66 -2.15 46.23
C THR A 543 -4.97 -3.05 47.29
N ARG A 544 -3.63 -3.09 47.24
CA ARG A 544 -2.65 -3.37 48.33
C ARG A 544 -2.48 -4.80 48.90
N ALA A 545 -1.26 -5.33 48.71
CA ALA A 545 -0.24 -5.64 49.76
C ALA A 545 1.10 -5.89 49.03
N VAL A 546 2.33 -5.47 49.41
CA VAL A 546 3.00 -4.92 50.61
C VAL A 546 3.70 -5.94 51.54
N SER A 547 5.01 -6.13 51.31
CA SER A 547 6.10 -6.45 52.26
C SER A 547 7.44 -6.31 51.49
N HIS A 548 8.44 -5.48 51.85
CA HIS A 548 9.31 -5.38 53.04
C HIS A 548 10.21 -6.64 53.24
N TRP A 549 11.51 -6.59 52.86
CA TRP A 549 12.71 -6.06 53.59
C TRP A 549 13.47 -7.21 54.32
N PRO A 550 14.77 -7.11 54.75
CA PRO A 550 15.69 -5.95 54.71
C PRO A 550 17.18 -6.21 54.25
N CYS A 551 17.91 -5.10 54.09
CA CYS A 551 19.33 -4.76 54.37
C CYS A 551 20.49 -5.78 54.47
N GLY A 552 21.67 -5.31 54.02
CA GLY A 552 23.01 -5.72 54.50
C GLY A 552 24.12 -5.59 53.43
N ALA A 553 25.21 -4.84 53.55
CA ALA A 553 25.63 -3.61 54.24
C ALA A 553 27.13 -3.41 53.90
N GLU A 554 27.56 -2.16 53.71
CA GLU A 554 28.94 -1.61 53.81
C GLU A 554 30.19 -2.50 53.64
N CYS A 555 31.10 -2.10 52.73
CA CYS A 555 32.49 -1.79 53.11
C CYS A 555 33.25 -0.94 52.06
N SER A 556 34.26 -0.20 52.54
CA SER A 556 35.15 0.68 51.74
C SER A 556 36.52 0.04 51.46
N GLY A 557 37.23 0.40 50.39
CA GLY A 557 38.57 -0.17 50.13
C GLY A 557 39.42 0.37 48.98
N ARG A 558 40.08 1.51 49.22
CA ARG A 558 41.26 2.10 48.51
C ARG A 558 42.14 1.22 47.57
N ALA A 559 42.49 1.83 46.43
CA ALA A 559 43.86 2.15 45.94
C ALA A 559 44.71 1.22 45.02
N SER A 560 44.86 1.71 43.77
CA SER A 560 46.13 2.20 43.17
C SER A 560 47.02 1.31 42.27
N ARG A 561 47.67 2.01 41.31
CA ARG A 561 48.81 1.66 40.43
C ARG A 561 48.52 0.62 39.33
N SER A 562 48.87 0.77 38.04
CA SER A 562 49.84 1.59 37.26
C SER A 562 51.25 0.99 37.04
N THR A 563 51.42 0.22 35.95
CA THR A 563 52.64 -0.08 35.15
C THR A 563 52.19 -1.02 34.01
N SER A 564 52.10 -0.61 32.74
CA SER A 564 53.18 -0.38 31.73
C SER A 564 53.73 -1.67 31.07
N GLN A 565 53.50 -1.79 29.75
CA GLN A 565 54.33 -2.27 28.61
C GLN A 565 55.71 -2.97 28.84
N PRO A 566 56.34 -3.57 27.80
CA PRO A 566 55.94 -3.75 26.38
C PRO A 566 55.76 -5.26 26.00
N SER A 567 55.45 -5.69 24.77
CA SER A 567 55.84 -5.16 23.44
C SER A 567 54.77 -5.42 22.38
#